data_AF-A0A4Q3U9V0-F1
#
_entry.id   AF-A0A4Q3U9V0-F1
#
_cell.length_a   1.000
_cell.length_b   1.000
_cell.length_c   1.000
_cell.angle_alpha   90.00
_cell.angle_beta   90.00
_cell.angle_gamma   90.00
#
_symmetry.space_group_name_H-M   'P 1'
#
loop_
_entity.id
_entity.type
_entity.pdbx_description
1 polymer ?
#
loop_
_entity_poly.entity_id
_entity_poly.type
_entity_poly.pdbx_seq_one_letter_code
_entity_poly.pdbx_strand_id
1 'polypeptide(L)' 'SVHDANIGSLFGIGFPAWTGGAMQFIYGTGIEAFEQRCASLAATYGKGFELSRADVDAIRMHQPAY' A
#
# COMPACT_ATOMS: atom_id res chain seq x y z
N SER A 1 -0.83 9.57 -9.12
CA SER A 1 -1.90 9.81 -8.11
C SER A 1 -2.39 8.48 -7.55
N VAL A 2 -3.27 8.45 -6.53
CA VAL A 2 -3.89 7.19 -6.02
C VAL A 2 -4.71 6.50 -7.09
N HIS A 3 -5.44 7.26 -7.90
CA HIS A 3 -6.24 6.71 -8.99
C HIS A 3 -5.35 5.96 -9.99
N ASP A 4 -4.27 6.59 -10.45
CA ASP A 4 -3.33 5.97 -11.40
C ASP A 4 -2.67 4.72 -10.81
N ALA A 5 -2.29 4.76 -9.52
CA ALA A 5 -1.70 3.61 -8.84
C ALA A 5 -2.68 2.42 -8.80
N ASN A 6 -3.96 2.68 -8.51
CA ASN A 6 -4.98 1.63 -8.52
C ASN A 6 -5.24 1.09 -9.92
N ILE A 7 -5.44 1.96 -10.92
CA ILE A 7 -5.63 1.55 -12.32
C ILE A 7 -4.43 0.75 -12.82
N GLY A 8 -3.21 1.25 -12.61
CA GLY A 8 -1.98 0.56 -12.99
C GLY A 8 -1.82 -0.78 -12.27
N SER A 9 -2.17 -0.86 -10.99
CA SER A 9 -2.10 -2.12 -10.24
C SER A 9 -3.07 -3.17 -10.78
N LEU A 10 -4.29 -2.77 -11.13
CA LEU A 10 -5.35 -3.66 -11.61
C LEU A 10 -5.06 -4.16 -13.03
N PHE A 11 -4.77 -3.24 -13.94
CA PHE A 11 -4.67 -3.57 -15.37
C PHE A 11 -3.23 -3.84 -15.84
N GLY A 12 -2.22 -3.37 -15.10
CA GLY A 12 -0.81 -3.57 -15.47
C GLY A 12 -0.20 -4.83 -14.88
N ILE A 13 -0.41 -5.08 -13.58
CA ILE A 13 0.20 -6.22 -12.86
C ILE A 13 -0.80 -7.28 -12.38
N GLY A 14 -2.10 -7.08 -12.65
CA GLY A 14 -3.14 -8.06 -12.31
C GLY A 14 -3.46 -8.15 -10.82
N PHE A 15 -3.37 -7.04 -10.08
CA PHE A 15 -3.74 -7.00 -8.67
C PHE A 15 -5.22 -7.42 -8.46
N PRO A 16 -5.58 -8.12 -7.37
CA PRO A 16 -6.94 -8.66 -7.22
C PRO A 16 -8.04 -7.59 -7.30
N ALA A 17 -8.91 -7.70 -8.31
CA ALA A 17 -9.87 -6.65 -8.64
C ALA A 17 -10.85 -6.27 -7.52
N TRP A 18 -11.27 -7.25 -6.71
CA TRP A 18 -12.21 -7.05 -5.61
C TRP A 18 -11.66 -6.18 -4.47
N THR A 19 -10.35 -5.90 -4.46
CA THR A 19 -9.70 -5.02 -3.48
C THR A 19 -9.75 -3.53 -3.88
N GLY A 20 -10.12 -3.23 -5.14
CA GLY A 20 -10.09 -1.87 -5.68
C GLY A 20 -8.70 -1.38 -6.12
N GLY A 21 -7.66 -2.23 -6.08
CA GLY A 21 -6.28 -1.91 -6.44
C GLY A 21 -5.35 -1.76 -5.24
N ALA A 22 -4.05 -1.59 -5.49
CA ALA A 22 -3.02 -1.66 -4.44
C ALA A 22 -3.18 -0.59 -3.34
N MET A 23 -3.48 0.66 -3.71
CA MET A 23 -3.66 1.72 -2.71
C MET A 23 -4.97 1.54 -1.94
N GLN A 24 -6.06 1.14 -2.62
CA GLN A 24 -7.33 0.83 -1.94
C GLN A 24 -7.19 -0.35 -0.98
N PHE A 25 -6.40 -1.36 -1.33
CA PHE A 25 -6.08 -2.46 -0.43
C PHE A 25 -5.36 -1.96 0.84
N ILE A 26 -4.38 -1.07 0.71
CA ILE A 26 -3.67 -0.48 1.87
C ILE A 26 -4.66 0.29 2.76
N TYR A 27 -5.50 1.16 2.19
CA TYR A 27 -6.44 1.96 2.97
C TYR A 27 -7.55 1.11 3.62
N GLY A 28 -8.04 0.09 2.92
CA GLY A 28 -9.02 -0.86 3.45
C GLY A 28 -8.44 -1.77 4.54
N THR A 29 -7.13 -2.07 4.48
CA THR A 29 -6.41 -2.79 5.55
C THR A 29 -6.18 -1.91 6.78
N GLY A 30 -6.09 -0.58 6.57
CA GLY A 30 -5.66 0.38 7.58
C GLY A 30 -4.15 0.60 7.53
N ILE A 31 -3.75 1.88 7.50
CA ILE A 31 -2.35 2.29 7.31
C ILE A 31 -1.44 1.71 8.40
N GLU A 32 -1.86 1.79 9.67
CA GLU A 32 -1.07 1.27 10.80
C GLU A 32 -0.89 -0.25 10.74
N ALA A 33 -1.96 -0.99 10.41
CA ALA A 33 -1.90 -2.44 10.27
C ALA A 33 -0.99 -2.86 9.10
N PHE A 34 -1.02 -2.09 8.01
CA PHE A 34 -0.12 -2.29 6.87
C PHE A 34 1.35 -2.02 7.24
N GLU A 35 1.65 -0.90 7.92
CA GLU A 35 3.00 -0.55 8.39
C GLU A 35 3.56 -1.64 9.33
N GLN A 36 2.76 -2.11 10.29
CA GLN A 36 3.15 -3.19 11.19
C GLN A 36 3.43 -4.49 10.44
N ARG A 37 2.62 -4.81 9.42
CA ARG A 37 2.83 -6.00 8.59
C ARG A 37 4.12 -5.90 7.78
N CYS A 38 4.39 -4.76 7.17
CA CYS A 38 5.65 -4.48 6.47
C CYS A 38 6.85 -4.62 7.40
N ALA A 39 6.79 -4.05 8.62
CA ALA A 39 7.86 -4.17 9.61
C ALA A 39 8.11 -5.64 10.03
N SER A 40 7.04 -6.41 10.25
CA SER A 40 7.14 -7.85 10.56
C SER A 40 7.80 -8.65 9.43
N LEU A 41 7.44 -8.35 8.18
CA LEU A 41 8.03 -8.98 7.00
C LEU A 41 9.49 -8.54 6.81
N ALA A 42 9.82 -7.27 7.08
CA ALA A 42 11.17 -6.76 6.98
C ALA A 42 12.11 -7.41 8.00
N ALA A 43 11.63 -7.64 9.23
CA ALA A 43 12.37 -8.36 10.25
C ALA A 43 12.64 -9.83 9.87
N THR A 44 11.72 -10.47 9.13
CA THR A 44 11.79 -11.89 8.80
C THR A 44 12.53 -12.16 7.48
N TYR A 45 12.32 -11.30 6.48
CA TYR A 45 12.76 -11.51 5.09
C TYR A 45 13.69 -10.41 4.58
N GLY A 46 13.98 -9.41 5.40
CA GLY A 46 14.94 -8.34 5.13
C GLY A 46 14.33 -7.09 4.46
N LYS A 47 15.23 -6.18 4.09
CA LYS A 47 14.94 -4.80 3.64
C LYS A 47 13.97 -4.63 2.47
N GLY A 48 13.65 -5.70 1.73
CA GLY A 48 12.69 -5.63 0.62
C GLY A 48 11.26 -5.28 1.05
N PHE A 49 10.95 -5.42 2.34
CA PHE A 49 9.64 -5.09 2.92
C PHE A 49 9.66 -3.82 3.80
N GLU A 50 10.82 -3.16 3.91
CA GLU A 50 10.96 -1.97 4.74
C GLU A 50 10.30 -0.77 4.03
N LEU A 51 9.44 -0.06 4.75
CA LEU A 51 8.86 1.19 4.25
C LEU A 51 9.80 2.34 4.61
N SER A 52 10.20 3.11 3.61
CA SER A 52 10.91 4.36 3.86
C SER A 52 9.95 5.40 4.42
N ARG A 53 10.50 6.45 5.03
CA ARG A 53 9.72 7.60 5.47
C ARG A 53 8.91 8.24 4.33
N ALA A 54 9.48 8.29 3.12
CA ALA A 54 8.80 8.83 1.96
C ALA A 54 7.58 7.98 1.56
N ASP A 55 7.66 6.65 1.70
CA ASP A 55 6.53 5.76 1.41
C ASP A 55 5.39 5.99 2.39
N VAL A 56 5.71 6.09 3.68
CA VAL A 56 4.73 6.37 4.75
C VAL A 56 4.07 7.73 4.54
N ASP A 57 4.86 8.76 4.27
CA ASP A 57 4.37 10.12 4.04
C ASP A 57 3.45 10.16 2.81
N ALA A 58 3.82 9.48 1.72
CA ALA A 58 3.01 9.40 0.50
C ALA A 58 1.68 8.67 0.72
N ILE A 59 1.69 7.54 1.44
CA ILE A 59 0.48 6.77 1.76
C ILE A 59 -0.49 7.65 2.58
N ARG A 60 0.01 8.36 3.61
CA ARG A 60 -0.80 9.20 4.48
C ARG A 60 -1.30 10.47 3.79
N MET A 61 -0.44 11.14 3.01
CA MET A 61 -0.80 12.34 2.24
C MET A 61 -1.97 12.07 1.27
N HIS A 62 -2.05 10.86 0.72
CA HIS A 62 -3.08 10.50 -0.23
C HIS A 62 -4.22 9.67 0.35
N GLN A 63 -4.30 9.56 1.68
CA GLN A 63 -5.41 8.88 2.33
C GLN A 63 -6.74 9.56 1.93
N PRO A 64 -7.71 8.82 1.37
CA PRO A 64 -8.98 9.39 0.97
C PRO A 64 -9.77 9.83 2.23
N ALA A 65 -10.29 11.05 2.19
CA ALA A 65 -11.30 11.52 3.13
C ALA A 65 -12.68 11.29 2.49
N TYR A 66 -13.50 10.46 3.14
CA TYR A 66 -14.88 10.18 2.73
C TYR A 66 -15.85 10.92 3.66
#